data_AF-A0A6A5TWG3-F1
#
_entry.id   AF-A0A6A5TWG3-F1
#
_cell.length_a   1.000
_cell.length_b   1.000
_cell.length_c   1.000
_cell.angle_alpha   90.00
_cell.angle_beta   90.00
_cell.angle_gamma   90.00
#
_symmetry.space_group_name_H-M   'P 1'
#
loop_
_entity.id
_entity.type
_entity.pdbx_description
1 polymer ?
#
loop_
_entity_poly.entity_id
_entity_poly.type
_entity_poly.pdbx_seq_one_letter_code
_entity_poly.pdbx_strand_id
1 'polypeptide(L)'
;MISGSGSGGGRRPPGNPNNNANFGKSFNHQLGKPSRMETKPRNAFEAIANPDDLIRDIPFPEQAVSDFNGVPIHEPPFRDISSNIIGSLGNPQLHLAEPDWEQFLRYFAGRHHGIANLQDLYVFLTRVALPNAVIINRRLLLQYFLANRNATPRIAVRYDAYNWRNMPYIPLRQERPTTFLPRVQNRPIFRSALAPNGTNMVRWLQTPMNTPPPEYPPFPHQMIHRPSQLDMYLQENETDVRGIHPQNLTRRTVEVFHAWWWVVGRNRWLEIYRGNAWRGMEREVFGG
;
A
#
# COMPACT_ATOMS: atom_id res chain seq x y z
N MET A 1 52.89 -33.08 25.84
CA MET A 1 52.59 -34.52 26.06
C MET A 1 51.25 -34.60 26.79
N ILE A 2 50.43 -35.60 26.41
CA ILE A 2 49.15 -36.05 27.02
C ILE A 2 47.96 -35.11 26.76
N SER A 3 47.15 -35.27 25.70
CA SER A 3 46.14 -36.32 25.39
C SER A 3 44.90 -36.31 26.31
N GLY A 4 43.72 -36.09 25.73
CA GLY A 4 42.44 -36.17 26.44
C GLY A 4 41.26 -36.13 25.47
N SER A 5 40.95 -37.29 24.91
CA SER A 5 39.84 -37.61 24.00
C SER A 5 38.48 -37.52 24.72
N GLY A 6 37.45 -37.04 24.02
CA GLY A 6 36.08 -36.98 24.54
C GLY A 6 35.04 -37.04 23.42
N SER A 7 34.80 -38.25 22.93
CA SER A 7 33.74 -38.63 22.00
C SER A 7 32.36 -38.64 22.69
N GLY A 8 31.39 -37.92 22.12
CA GLY A 8 29.98 -37.93 22.55
C GLY A 8 29.05 -37.96 21.35
N GLY A 9 28.52 -39.15 21.05
CA GLY A 9 27.57 -39.38 19.96
C GLY A 9 26.15 -38.91 20.30
N GLY A 10 25.49 -38.29 19.32
CA GLY A 10 24.08 -37.89 19.36
C GLY A 10 23.33 -38.48 18.18
N ARG A 11 22.36 -39.36 18.50
CA ARG A 11 21.56 -40.20 17.60
C ARG A 11 20.64 -39.40 16.66
N ARG A 12 20.53 -39.85 15.40
CA ARG A 12 19.46 -39.48 14.46
C ARG A 12 18.19 -40.31 14.76
N PRO A 13 16.99 -39.73 14.73
CA PRO A 13 15.74 -40.50 14.74
C PRO A 13 15.43 -41.08 13.34
N PRO A 14 14.65 -42.18 13.27
CA PRO A 14 14.44 -42.96 12.06
C PRO A 14 13.38 -42.36 11.13
N GLY A 15 13.59 -42.55 9.83
CA GLY A 15 12.60 -42.26 8.80
C GLY A 15 11.42 -43.24 8.86
N ASN A 16 10.23 -42.73 8.55
CA ASN A 16 9.02 -43.53 8.32
C ASN A 16 8.80 -43.67 6.81
N PRO A 17 8.73 -44.91 6.26
CA PRO A 17 8.43 -45.15 4.86
C PRO A 17 6.91 -45.22 4.62
N ASN A 18 6.50 -44.92 3.38
CA ASN A 18 5.16 -45.11 2.81
C ASN A 18 4.06 -44.09 3.19
N ASN A 19 3.81 -43.15 2.27
CA ASN A 19 2.47 -43.06 1.68
C ASN A 19 2.54 -42.49 0.26
N ASN A 20 2.51 -43.43 -0.70
CA ASN A 20 2.25 -43.19 -2.11
C ASN A 20 0.79 -42.76 -2.29
N ALA A 21 0.55 -41.50 -2.63
CA ALA A 21 -0.66 -41.09 -3.31
C ALA A 21 -0.28 -40.71 -4.75
N ASN A 22 -0.49 -41.66 -5.65
CA ASN A 22 -0.41 -41.51 -7.10
C ASN A 22 -1.27 -40.33 -7.56
N PHE A 23 -0.64 -39.24 -8.00
CA PHE A 23 -1.25 -38.30 -8.93
C PHE A 23 -0.61 -38.51 -10.30
N GLY A 24 -1.41 -39.02 -11.23
CA GLY A 24 -1.01 -39.41 -12.57
C GLY A 24 -0.29 -38.28 -13.32
N LYS A 25 0.97 -38.54 -13.67
CA LYS A 25 1.68 -37.85 -14.75
C LYS A 25 1.90 -38.89 -15.85
N SER A 26 1.06 -38.85 -16.89
CA SER A 26 1.43 -39.50 -18.14
C SER A 26 2.57 -38.68 -18.75
N PHE A 27 3.76 -39.28 -18.78
CA PHE A 27 4.91 -38.75 -19.50
C PHE A 27 4.79 -39.18 -20.95
N ASN A 28 4.58 -38.23 -21.86
CA ASN A 28 4.70 -38.49 -23.29
C ASN A 28 6.15 -38.17 -23.71
N HIS A 29 6.88 -39.18 -24.17
CA HIS A 29 8.34 -39.13 -24.34
C HIS A 29 8.80 -38.56 -25.69
N GLN A 30 7.97 -37.76 -26.36
CA GLN A 30 8.30 -37.15 -27.65
C GLN A 30 7.92 -35.67 -27.63
N LEU A 31 8.93 -34.82 -27.88
CA LEU A 31 8.93 -33.35 -27.93
C LEU A 31 9.15 -32.64 -26.59
N GLY A 32 10.41 -32.24 -26.34
CA GLY A 32 10.86 -31.46 -25.19
C GLY A 32 10.32 -30.03 -25.15
N LYS A 33 9.06 -29.86 -24.76
CA LYS A 33 8.54 -28.63 -24.16
C LYS A 33 7.59 -29.01 -23.02
N PRO A 34 7.65 -28.35 -21.85
CA PRO A 34 6.68 -28.60 -20.78
C PRO A 34 5.28 -28.28 -21.31
N SER A 35 4.40 -29.28 -21.30
CA SER A 35 2.99 -29.14 -21.61
C SER A 35 2.35 -28.25 -20.54
N ARG A 36 2.36 -26.94 -20.77
CA ARG A 36 1.51 -25.99 -20.07
C ARG A 36 0.11 -26.29 -20.57
N MET A 37 -0.65 -27.09 -19.81
CA MET A 37 -2.10 -27.15 -20.01
C MET A 37 -2.61 -25.72 -19.80
N GLU A 38 -2.80 -25.00 -20.89
CA GLU A 38 -3.66 -23.83 -20.96
C GLU A 38 -5.07 -24.33 -20.66
N THR A 39 -5.41 -24.32 -19.37
CA THR A 39 -6.80 -24.43 -18.95
C THR A 39 -7.50 -23.19 -19.46
N LYS A 40 -8.17 -23.33 -20.61
CA LYS A 40 -9.12 -22.32 -21.08
C LYS A 40 -10.11 -22.08 -19.94
N PRO A 41 -10.34 -20.81 -19.52
CA PRO A 41 -11.33 -20.52 -18.50
C PRO A 41 -12.68 -21.03 -18.98
N ARG A 42 -13.34 -21.88 -18.18
CA ARG A 42 -14.56 -22.59 -18.55
C ARG A 42 -15.80 -21.71 -18.50
N ASN A 43 -15.72 -20.51 -17.93
CA ASN A 43 -16.80 -19.53 -17.89
C ASN A 43 -16.27 -18.11 -18.01
N ALA A 44 -17.07 -17.18 -18.56
CA ALA A 44 -16.77 -15.74 -18.57
C ALA A 44 -16.55 -15.13 -17.17
N PHE A 45 -16.92 -15.86 -16.12
CA PHE A 45 -16.69 -15.52 -14.70
C PHE A 45 -15.42 -16.13 -14.08
N GLU A 46 -14.77 -17.10 -14.72
CA GLU A 46 -13.52 -17.70 -14.22
C GLU A 46 -12.26 -16.90 -14.61
N ALA A 47 -12.42 -15.89 -15.47
CA ALA A 47 -11.37 -14.91 -15.78
C ALA A 47 -11.55 -13.61 -14.99
N ILE A 48 -12.09 -13.66 -13.77
CA ILE A 48 -11.89 -12.54 -12.83
C ILE A 48 -10.40 -12.58 -12.50
N ALA A 49 -9.61 -11.77 -13.22
CA ALA A 49 -8.22 -11.50 -12.89
C ALA A 49 -8.13 -11.23 -11.38
N ASN A 50 -7.15 -11.81 -10.70
CA ASN A 50 -6.99 -11.62 -9.26
C ASN A 50 -6.94 -10.10 -9.03
N PRO A 51 -7.82 -9.51 -8.20
CA PRO A 51 -7.82 -8.07 -7.98
C PRO A 51 -6.40 -7.57 -7.67
N ASP A 52 -5.62 -8.35 -6.92
CA ASP A 52 -4.25 -8.00 -6.54
C ASP A 52 -3.28 -7.82 -7.71
N ASP A 53 -3.60 -8.31 -8.93
CA ASP A 53 -2.85 -8.00 -10.14
C ASP A 53 -2.84 -6.50 -10.47
N LEU A 54 -3.84 -5.74 -9.99
CA LEU A 54 -3.95 -4.28 -10.14
C LEU A 54 -3.02 -3.50 -9.22
N ILE A 55 -2.50 -4.11 -8.15
CA ILE A 55 -1.61 -3.45 -7.17
C ILE A 55 -0.21 -4.04 -7.16
N ARG A 56 0.08 -5.00 -8.04
CA ARG A 56 1.39 -5.70 -8.12
C ARG A 56 2.56 -4.77 -8.43
N ASP A 57 2.28 -3.62 -9.05
CA ASP A 57 3.25 -2.60 -9.42
C ASP A 57 3.52 -1.60 -8.27
N ILE A 58 2.74 -1.64 -7.19
CA ILE A 58 2.96 -0.81 -6.00
C ILE A 58 4.09 -1.46 -5.17
N PRO A 59 5.27 -0.82 -5.06
CA PRO A 59 6.35 -1.37 -4.26
C PRO A 59 6.00 -1.36 -2.77
N PHE A 60 6.59 -2.30 -2.02
CA PHE A 60 6.47 -2.30 -0.56
C PHE A 60 7.09 -1.03 0.03
N PRO A 61 6.54 -0.47 1.13
CA PRO A 61 6.98 0.80 1.69
C PRO A 61 8.47 0.86 1.99
N GLU A 62 9.05 -0.21 2.56
CA GLU A 62 10.46 -0.24 2.96
C GLU A 62 11.39 -0.16 1.75
N GLN A 63 11.08 -0.95 0.71
CA GLN A 63 11.80 -0.93 -0.56
C GLN A 63 11.65 0.44 -1.25
N ALA A 64 10.42 0.97 -1.25
CA ALA A 64 10.12 2.25 -1.88
C ALA A 64 10.82 3.41 -1.18
N VAL A 65 10.83 3.45 0.15
CA VAL A 65 11.55 4.45 0.95
C VAL A 65 13.07 4.36 0.69
N SER A 66 13.63 3.15 0.66
CA SER A 66 15.04 2.95 0.35
C SER A 66 15.38 3.44 -1.07
N ASP A 67 14.55 3.11 -2.06
CA ASP A 67 14.77 3.51 -3.45
C ASP A 67 14.55 5.02 -3.65
N PHE A 68 13.59 5.59 -2.94
CA PHE A 68 13.28 7.01 -2.94
C PHE A 68 14.43 7.86 -2.38
N ASN A 69 15.10 7.38 -1.33
CA ASN A 69 16.24 8.05 -0.69
C ASN A 69 17.60 7.70 -1.28
N GLY A 70 17.69 6.61 -2.06
CA GLY A 70 18.97 6.13 -2.55
C GLY A 70 19.66 7.07 -3.54
N VAL A 71 18.94 8.04 -4.13
CA VAL A 71 19.43 8.91 -5.21
C VAL A 71 20.64 9.72 -4.74
N PRO A 72 21.78 9.71 -5.47
CA PRO A 72 23.00 10.32 -4.99
C PRO A 72 22.82 11.84 -4.95
N ILE A 73 23.37 12.48 -3.92
CA ILE A 73 23.26 13.93 -3.69
C ILE A 73 23.84 14.75 -4.87
N HIS A 74 24.66 14.14 -5.73
CA HIS A 74 25.36 14.80 -6.83
C HIS A 74 24.84 14.42 -8.23
N GLU A 75 23.79 13.60 -8.32
CA GLU A 75 23.22 13.20 -9.61
C GLU A 75 21.76 13.64 -9.72
N PRO A 76 21.35 14.24 -10.85
CA PRO A 76 19.94 14.50 -11.10
C PRO A 76 19.11 13.21 -11.10
N PRO A 77 17.93 13.18 -10.47
CA PRO A 77 17.33 14.28 -9.74
C PRO A 77 17.95 14.49 -8.35
N PHE A 78 18.38 15.71 -8.05
CA PHE A 78 18.75 16.09 -6.69
C PHE A 78 17.55 15.89 -5.77
N ARG A 79 17.62 14.92 -4.86
CA ARG A 79 16.58 14.67 -3.87
C ARG A 79 17.12 15.02 -2.50
N ASP A 80 16.47 16.01 -1.91
CA ASP A 80 16.76 16.49 -0.57
C ASP A 80 15.44 16.50 0.20
N ILE A 81 15.19 15.41 0.92
CA ILE A 81 13.99 15.22 1.75
C ILE A 81 14.47 15.01 3.17
N SER A 82 13.84 15.71 4.11
CA SER A 82 14.21 15.64 5.52
C SER A 82 14.17 14.19 6.02
N SER A 83 15.24 13.77 6.70
CA SER A 83 15.34 12.46 7.36
C SER A 83 14.19 12.23 8.35
N ASN A 84 13.60 13.29 8.92
CA ASN A 84 12.44 13.19 9.80
C ASN A 84 11.19 12.72 9.05
N ILE A 85 10.97 13.22 7.83
CA ILE A 85 9.85 12.80 6.97
C ILE A 85 10.03 11.33 6.59
N ILE A 86 11.25 10.97 6.16
CA ILE A 86 11.60 9.60 5.79
C ILE A 86 11.46 8.64 6.96
N GLY A 87 12.00 9.00 8.11
CA GLY A 87 11.91 8.20 9.33
C GLY A 87 10.45 7.97 9.73
N SER A 88 9.61 9.00 9.59
CA SER A 88 8.17 8.89 9.84
C SER A 88 7.49 7.95 8.84
N LEU A 89 7.82 8.04 7.55
CA LEU A 89 7.25 7.19 6.50
C LEU A 89 7.64 5.71 6.64
N GLY A 90 8.90 5.44 6.98
CA GLY A 90 9.42 4.09 7.12
C GLY A 90 9.09 3.42 8.46
N ASN A 91 9.02 4.20 9.55
CA ASN A 91 8.71 3.70 10.89
C ASN A 91 7.88 4.71 11.69
N PRO A 92 6.56 4.79 11.41
CA PRO A 92 5.69 5.77 12.03
C PRO A 92 5.53 5.50 13.52
N GLN A 93 5.97 6.46 14.34
CA GLN A 93 5.89 6.40 15.81
C GLN A 93 4.48 6.74 16.30
N LEU A 94 3.50 5.90 15.98
CA LEU A 94 2.07 6.15 16.26
C LEU A 94 1.69 6.25 17.76
N HIS A 95 2.65 6.02 18.66
CA HIS A 95 2.45 6.22 20.10
C HIS A 95 2.74 7.66 20.54
N LEU A 96 3.36 8.45 19.67
CA LEU A 96 3.59 9.89 19.84
C LEU A 96 2.47 10.68 19.15
N ALA A 97 2.41 11.97 19.44
CA ALA A 97 1.52 12.88 18.72
C ALA A 97 1.84 12.86 17.21
N GLU A 98 0.81 13.08 16.40
CA GLU A 98 0.99 13.29 14.97
C GLU A 98 1.97 14.44 14.74
N PRO A 99 2.98 14.26 13.87
CA PRO A 99 3.92 15.33 13.59
C PRO A 99 3.26 16.53 12.90
N ASP A 100 3.81 17.72 13.15
CA ASP A 100 3.43 18.92 12.40
C ASP A 100 4.00 18.83 10.98
N TRP A 101 3.21 18.23 10.08
CA TRP A 101 3.58 18.07 8.68
C TRP A 101 3.83 19.42 8.00
N GLU A 102 3.07 20.45 8.35
CA GLU A 102 3.27 21.78 7.77
C GLU A 102 4.65 22.32 8.11
N GLN A 103 5.06 22.22 9.39
CA GLN A 103 6.39 22.61 9.83
C GLN A 103 7.48 21.83 9.08
N PHE A 104 7.30 20.52 8.86
CA PHE A 104 8.27 19.74 8.09
C PHE A 104 8.32 20.12 6.62
N LEU A 105 7.19 20.46 6.00
CA LEU A 105 7.16 20.83 4.59
C LEU A 105 7.73 22.24 4.33
N ARG A 106 7.77 23.13 5.32
CA ARG A 106 8.50 24.41 5.23
C ARG A 106 9.97 24.23 4.86
N TYR A 107 10.55 23.06 5.15
CA TYR A 107 11.87 22.66 4.69
C TYR A 107 12.09 22.93 3.20
N PHE A 108 11.09 22.65 2.36
CA PHE A 108 11.21 22.77 0.91
C PHE A 108 11.20 24.22 0.40
N ALA A 109 10.69 25.18 1.17
CA ALA A 109 10.54 26.57 0.72
C ALA A 109 11.89 27.28 0.51
N GLY A 110 12.93 26.90 1.28
CA GLY A 110 14.25 27.53 1.24
C GLY A 110 15.33 26.74 0.49
N ARG A 111 14.99 25.63 -0.16
CA ARG A 111 15.96 24.68 -0.73
C ARG A 111 16.09 24.81 -2.24
N HIS A 112 17.31 24.63 -2.74
CA HIS A 112 17.55 24.44 -4.16
C HIS A 112 16.79 23.18 -4.64
N HIS A 113 15.93 23.31 -5.65
CA HIS A 113 14.97 22.27 -6.09
C HIS A 113 13.88 21.85 -5.08
N GLY A 114 13.63 22.63 -4.03
CA GLY A 114 12.68 22.24 -2.99
C GLY A 114 11.27 21.93 -3.51
N ILE A 115 10.77 22.69 -4.48
CA ILE A 115 9.47 22.43 -5.11
C ILE A 115 9.44 21.09 -5.83
N ALA A 116 10.50 20.74 -6.59
CA ALA A 116 10.55 19.46 -7.30
C ALA A 116 10.60 18.27 -6.31
N ASN A 117 11.29 18.43 -5.19
CA ASN A 117 11.33 17.41 -4.12
C ASN A 117 9.97 17.28 -3.42
N LEU A 118 9.26 18.39 -3.21
CA LEU A 118 7.90 18.37 -2.69
C LEU A 118 6.94 17.66 -3.65
N GLN A 119 7.07 17.88 -4.96
CA GLN A 119 6.28 17.16 -5.97
C GLN A 119 6.57 15.66 -5.93
N ASP A 120 7.84 15.26 -5.85
CA ASP A 120 8.21 13.85 -5.72
C ASP A 120 7.66 13.22 -4.45
N LEU A 121 7.72 13.93 -3.32
CA LEU A 121 7.16 13.48 -2.05
C LEU A 121 5.65 13.29 -2.14
N TYR A 122 4.94 14.24 -2.74
CA TYR A 122 3.50 14.15 -2.95
C TYR A 122 3.11 12.92 -3.79
N VAL A 123 3.83 12.68 -4.89
CA VAL A 123 3.55 11.52 -5.74
C VAL A 123 3.94 10.22 -5.02
N PHE A 124 5.04 10.19 -4.26
CA PHE A 124 5.39 9.05 -3.41
C PHE A 124 4.26 8.71 -2.42
N LEU A 125 3.70 9.73 -1.75
CA LEU A 125 2.60 9.55 -0.80
C LEU A 125 1.35 8.97 -1.48
N THR A 126 0.92 9.58 -2.58
CA THR A 126 -0.34 9.24 -3.27
C THR A 126 -0.25 7.96 -4.09
N ARG A 127 0.95 7.52 -4.50
CA ARG A 127 1.15 6.31 -5.31
C ARG A 127 1.67 5.11 -4.54
N VAL A 128 2.28 5.33 -3.37
CA VAL A 128 2.92 4.24 -2.62
C VAL A 128 2.52 4.25 -1.16
N ALA A 129 2.82 5.31 -0.41
CA ALA A 129 2.69 5.27 1.05
C ALA A 129 1.22 5.07 1.48
N LEU A 130 0.32 5.92 0.97
CA LEU A 130 -1.11 5.85 1.28
C LEU A 130 -1.76 4.59 0.66
N PRO A 131 -1.52 4.23 -0.61
CA PRO A 131 -1.99 2.96 -1.15
C PRO A 131 -1.59 1.72 -0.34
N ASN A 132 -0.33 1.60 0.09
CA ASN A 132 0.10 0.48 0.92
C ASN A 132 -0.63 0.46 2.27
N ALA A 133 -0.79 1.61 2.92
CA ALA A 133 -1.56 1.71 4.16
C ALA A 133 -3.02 1.26 3.97
N VAL A 134 -3.66 1.66 2.86
CA VAL A 134 -5.02 1.26 2.49
C VAL A 134 -5.10 -0.25 2.20
N ILE A 135 -4.12 -0.82 1.50
CA ILE A 135 -4.06 -2.25 1.21
C ILE A 135 -4.01 -3.06 2.51
N ILE A 136 -3.13 -2.67 3.45
CA ILE A 136 -3.02 -3.31 4.77
C ILE A 136 -4.36 -3.19 5.52
N ASN A 137 -4.96 -2.00 5.56
CA ASN A 137 -6.25 -1.77 6.23
C ASN A 137 -7.33 -2.71 5.69
N ARG A 138 -7.46 -2.76 4.37
CA ARG A 138 -8.49 -3.55 3.68
C ARG A 138 -8.26 -5.05 3.90
N ARG A 139 -7.01 -5.52 3.92
CA ARG A 139 -6.67 -6.93 4.22
C ARG A 139 -6.97 -7.30 5.67
N LEU A 140 -6.69 -6.43 6.63
CA LEU A 140 -7.04 -6.65 8.05
C LEU A 140 -8.55 -6.69 8.27
N LEU A 141 -9.30 -5.78 7.64
CA LEU A 141 -10.75 -5.79 7.70
C LEU A 141 -11.37 -7.04 7.06
N LEU A 142 -10.80 -7.53 5.95
CA LEU A 142 -11.23 -8.80 5.38
C LEU A 142 -11.12 -9.93 6.40
N GLN A 143 -10.00 -10.03 7.12
CA GLN A 143 -9.83 -11.03 8.18
C GLN A 143 -10.89 -10.87 9.29
N TYR A 144 -11.17 -9.63 9.71
CA TYR A 144 -12.21 -9.34 10.68
C TYR A 144 -13.60 -9.80 10.21
N PHE A 145 -14.02 -9.47 8.98
CA PHE A 145 -15.34 -9.84 8.46
C PHE A 145 -15.51 -11.33 8.17
N LEU A 146 -14.42 -12.02 7.82
CA LEU A 146 -14.43 -13.48 7.72
C LEU A 146 -14.67 -14.13 9.09
N ALA A 147 -14.11 -13.56 10.16
CA ALA A 147 -14.34 -14.01 11.54
C ALA A 147 -15.70 -13.55 12.12
N ASN A 148 -16.22 -12.38 11.70
CA ASN A 148 -17.41 -11.73 12.26
C ASN A 148 -18.43 -11.40 11.16
N ARG A 149 -19.09 -12.43 10.63
CA ARG A 149 -19.94 -12.33 9.42
C ARG A 149 -21.12 -11.36 9.54
N ASN A 150 -21.67 -11.20 10.74
CA ASN A 150 -22.80 -10.31 11.02
C ASN A 150 -22.38 -8.88 11.39
N ALA A 151 -21.08 -8.58 11.36
CA ALA A 151 -20.60 -7.26 11.66
C ALA A 151 -21.14 -6.24 10.65
N THR A 152 -21.48 -5.07 11.15
CA THR A 152 -21.92 -3.93 10.33
C THR A 152 -20.77 -3.42 9.45
N PRO A 153 -21.07 -2.91 8.24
CA PRO A 153 -20.06 -2.26 7.40
C PRO A 153 -19.69 -0.85 7.89
N ARG A 154 -20.37 -0.30 8.89
CA ARG A 154 -20.14 1.07 9.42
C ARG A 154 -19.11 1.04 10.55
N ILE A 155 -17.85 0.84 10.18
CA ILE A 155 -16.73 0.75 11.12
C ILE A 155 -15.81 1.97 10.97
N ALA A 156 -15.48 2.63 12.08
CA ALA A 156 -14.66 3.85 12.14
C ALA A 156 -13.18 3.64 11.79
N VAL A 157 -12.68 2.40 11.92
CA VAL A 157 -11.28 2.06 11.57
C VAL A 157 -11.07 1.75 10.08
N ARG A 158 -12.11 1.91 9.24
CA ARG A 158 -12.03 1.67 7.79
C ARG A 158 -11.33 2.81 7.08
N TYR A 159 -10.45 2.51 6.13
CA TYR A 159 -9.64 3.51 5.43
C TYR A 159 -10.43 4.68 4.82
N ASP A 160 -11.66 4.44 4.34
CA ASP A 160 -12.54 5.45 3.74
C ASP A 160 -13.47 6.15 4.74
N ALA A 161 -13.32 5.87 6.05
CA ALA A 161 -13.99 6.59 7.12
C ALA A 161 -13.21 7.84 7.57
N TYR A 162 -12.03 8.10 6.98
CA TYR A 162 -11.26 9.31 7.26
C TYR A 162 -12.07 10.55 6.89
N ASN A 163 -12.32 11.41 7.88
CA ASN A 163 -12.94 12.70 7.65
C ASN A 163 -11.85 13.70 7.23
N TRP A 164 -11.94 14.18 5.99
CA TRP A 164 -11.08 15.22 5.43
C TRP A 164 -11.38 16.62 6.00
N ARG A 165 -11.70 16.71 7.30
CA ARG A 165 -11.96 17.94 8.09
C ARG A 165 -12.82 18.99 7.39
N ASN A 166 -13.83 18.59 6.62
CA ASN A 166 -14.66 19.47 5.79
C ASN A 166 -13.90 20.30 4.74
N MET A 167 -12.66 19.94 4.41
CA MET A 167 -11.92 20.55 3.31
C MET A 167 -12.46 19.96 2.01
N PRO A 168 -13.09 20.75 1.13
CA PRO A 168 -13.49 20.24 -0.16
C PRO A 168 -12.25 19.91 -0.99
N TYR A 169 -12.29 18.80 -1.70
CA TYR A 169 -11.29 18.50 -2.71
C TYR A 169 -11.34 19.56 -3.81
N ILE A 170 -10.19 20.18 -4.12
CA ILE A 170 -10.05 21.15 -5.19
C ILE A 170 -9.32 20.49 -6.36
N PRO A 171 -9.93 20.28 -7.53
CA PRO A 171 -9.26 19.63 -8.66
C PRO A 171 -7.97 20.34 -9.10
N LEU A 172 -6.93 19.56 -9.43
CA LEU A 172 -5.61 20.09 -9.85
C LEU A 172 -5.67 21.16 -10.94
N ARG A 173 -6.63 21.05 -11.88
CA ARG A 173 -6.79 22.01 -12.97
C ARG A 173 -7.15 23.42 -12.48
N GLN A 174 -7.81 23.55 -11.35
CA GLN A 174 -8.20 24.83 -10.76
C GLN A 174 -7.07 25.48 -9.96
N GLU A 175 -6.04 24.71 -9.61
CA GLU A 175 -4.92 25.18 -8.76
C GLU A 175 -3.64 25.45 -9.55
N ARG A 176 -3.72 25.39 -10.88
CA ARG A 176 -2.64 25.80 -11.77
C ARG A 176 -2.70 27.30 -11.97
N PRO A 177 -1.60 28.02 -11.73
CA PRO A 177 -1.47 29.39 -12.22
C PRO A 177 -1.42 29.38 -13.75
N THR A 178 -2.03 30.38 -14.38
CA THR A 178 -1.91 30.65 -15.82
C THR A 178 -0.48 31.05 -16.23
N THR A 179 0.36 31.48 -15.28
CA THR A 179 1.68 32.10 -15.52
C THR A 179 2.88 31.35 -14.94
N PHE A 180 2.70 30.21 -14.27
CA PHE A 180 3.81 29.47 -13.65
C PHE A 180 4.38 28.42 -14.59
N LEU A 181 5.60 28.64 -15.10
CA LEU A 181 6.45 27.60 -15.70
C LEU A 181 7.90 27.85 -15.24
N PRO A 182 8.62 26.80 -14.81
CA PRO A 182 8.88 25.65 -15.69
C PRO A 182 8.10 24.41 -15.28
N ARG A 183 7.54 23.71 -16.27
CA ARG A 183 7.22 22.28 -16.12
C ARG A 183 8.52 21.58 -15.79
N VAL A 184 8.71 21.20 -14.54
CA VAL A 184 9.76 20.23 -14.19
C VAL A 184 9.39 18.96 -14.95
N GLN A 185 10.31 18.47 -15.80
CA GLN A 185 10.08 17.23 -16.53
C GLN A 185 9.75 16.11 -15.54
N ASN A 186 8.84 15.22 -15.92
CA ASN A 186 8.57 14.01 -15.15
C ASN A 186 9.89 13.25 -15.00
N ARG A 187 10.39 13.20 -13.78
CA ARG A 187 11.61 12.46 -13.42
C ARG A 187 11.18 11.18 -12.71
N PRO A 188 11.87 10.05 -12.91
CA PRO A 188 11.57 8.84 -12.16
C PRO A 188 11.57 9.12 -10.66
N ILE A 189 10.57 8.64 -9.95
CA ILE A 189 10.45 8.74 -8.47
C ILE A 189 11.14 7.54 -7.80
N PHE A 190 11.22 6.42 -8.50
CA PHE A 190 11.95 5.23 -8.09
C PHE A 190 13.10 5.01 -9.08
N ARG A 191 14.21 4.45 -8.64
CA ARG A 191 15.31 4.08 -9.55
C ARG A 191 15.04 2.74 -10.18
N SER A 192 14.37 1.86 -9.43
CA SER A 192 14.14 0.47 -9.78
C SER A 192 12.82 0.22 -10.51
N ALA A 193 11.89 1.17 -10.52
CA ALA A 193 10.55 0.98 -11.08
C ALA A 193 9.93 2.28 -11.62
N LEU A 194 8.88 2.14 -12.43
CA LEU A 194 8.00 3.25 -12.77
C LEU A 194 7.10 3.58 -11.58
N ALA A 195 6.69 4.84 -11.46
CA ALA A 195 5.71 5.23 -10.45
C ALA A 195 4.37 4.50 -10.72
N PRO A 196 3.76 3.88 -9.69
CA PRO A 196 2.50 3.16 -9.87
C PRO A 196 1.38 4.05 -10.42
N ASN A 197 0.51 3.46 -11.23
CA ASN A 197 -0.66 4.17 -11.73
C ASN A 197 -1.78 4.13 -10.70
N GLY A 198 -2.11 5.28 -10.10
CA GLY A 198 -3.18 5.34 -9.10
C GLY A 198 -4.59 5.03 -9.62
N THR A 199 -4.81 5.04 -10.95
CA THR A 199 -6.05 4.51 -11.54
C THR A 199 -6.22 3.02 -11.24
N ASN A 200 -5.12 2.26 -11.26
CA ASN A 200 -5.16 0.84 -10.93
C ASN A 200 -5.50 0.63 -9.45
N MET A 201 -4.97 1.48 -8.55
CA MET A 201 -5.30 1.43 -7.14
C MET A 201 -6.80 1.69 -6.88
N VAL A 202 -7.40 2.70 -7.51
CA VAL A 202 -8.84 2.93 -7.34
C VAL A 202 -9.67 1.83 -8.00
N ARG A 203 -9.24 1.31 -9.15
CA ARG A 203 -9.89 0.12 -9.73
C ARG A 203 -9.81 -1.06 -8.76
N TRP A 204 -8.66 -1.29 -8.11
CA TRP A 204 -8.51 -2.32 -7.09
C TRP A 204 -9.47 -2.12 -5.92
N LEU A 205 -9.63 -0.88 -5.43
CA LEU A 205 -10.61 -0.53 -4.39
C LEU A 205 -12.03 -0.90 -4.80
N GLN A 206 -12.41 -0.61 -6.05
CA GLN A 206 -13.74 -0.88 -6.59
C GLN A 206 -13.98 -2.37 -6.90
N THR A 207 -12.92 -3.14 -7.16
CA THR A 207 -13.04 -4.58 -7.40
C THR A 207 -13.38 -5.32 -6.10
N PRO A 208 -14.42 -6.17 -6.08
CA PRO A 208 -14.72 -7.04 -4.95
C PRO A 208 -13.54 -7.97 -4.64
N MET A 209 -13.23 -8.16 -3.36
CA MET A 209 -12.23 -9.15 -2.97
C MET A 209 -12.84 -10.54 -2.94
N ASN A 210 -12.16 -11.50 -3.58
CA ASN A 210 -12.54 -12.90 -3.57
C ASN A 210 -12.38 -13.48 -2.17
N THR A 211 -13.37 -14.22 -1.71
CA THR A 211 -13.28 -15.05 -0.49
C THR A 211 -12.97 -16.51 -0.85
N PRO A 212 -12.35 -17.29 0.05
CA PRO A 212 -12.14 -18.72 -0.18
C PRO A 212 -13.50 -19.44 -0.34
N PRO A 213 -13.78 -20.13 -1.46
CA PRO A 213 -14.93 -21.05 -1.53
C PRO A 213 -14.65 -22.34 -0.73
N PRO A 214 -15.66 -23.13 -0.33
CA PRO A 214 -17.11 -22.96 -0.50
C PRO A 214 -17.82 -22.34 0.71
N GLU A 215 -17.10 -22.15 1.82
CA GLU A 215 -17.69 -21.77 3.12
C GLU A 215 -18.14 -20.30 3.21
N TYR A 216 -17.77 -19.49 2.21
CA TYR A 216 -17.95 -18.05 2.21
C TYR A 216 -18.69 -17.59 0.94
N PRO A 217 -19.67 -16.66 1.05
CA PRO A 217 -20.21 -15.96 -0.10
C PRO A 217 -19.07 -15.32 -0.89
N PRO A 218 -19.12 -15.29 -2.23
CA PRO A 218 -17.97 -14.94 -3.08
C PRO A 218 -17.31 -13.59 -2.74
N PHE A 219 -18.03 -12.69 -2.08
CA PHE A 219 -17.52 -11.44 -1.52
C PHE A 219 -18.28 -11.08 -0.23
N PRO A 220 -17.60 -10.50 0.80
CA PRO A 220 -18.27 -9.91 1.95
C PRO A 220 -18.77 -8.52 1.57
N HIS A 221 -20.09 -8.32 1.55
CA HIS A 221 -20.71 -7.04 1.19
C HIS A 221 -20.22 -5.87 2.06
N GLN A 222 -19.72 -6.15 3.27
CA GLN A 222 -19.14 -5.12 4.13
C GLN A 222 -17.86 -4.49 3.59
N MET A 223 -17.18 -5.17 2.66
CA MET A 223 -15.96 -4.73 2.00
C MET A 223 -16.21 -3.96 0.71
N ILE A 224 -17.47 -3.67 0.38
CA ILE A 224 -17.81 -2.78 -0.72
C ILE A 224 -17.21 -1.39 -0.43
N HIS A 225 -16.38 -0.95 -1.36
CA HIS A 225 -15.73 0.35 -1.33
C HIS A 225 -16.76 1.47 -1.42
N ARG A 226 -16.58 2.51 -0.60
CA ARG A 226 -17.39 3.73 -0.67
C ARG A 226 -16.56 4.83 -1.32
N PRO A 227 -17.06 5.45 -2.40
CA PRO A 227 -16.40 6.61 -2.97
C PRO A 227 -16.15 7.69 -1.92
N SER A 228 -14.94 8.22 -1.89
CA SER A 228 -14.52 9.24 -0.93
C SER A 228 -13.49 10.18 -1.56
N GLN A 229 -13.14 11.27 -0.86
CA GLN A 229 -12.10 12.18 -1.36
C GLN A 229 -10.75 11.49 -1.55
N LEU A 230 -10.47 10.40 -0.82
CA LEU A 230 -9.28 9.58 -1.02
C LEU A 230 -9.09 9.19 -2.49
N ASP A 231 -10.16 8.78 -3.17
CA ASP A 231 -10.10 8.32 -4.55
C ASP A 231 -9.63 9.41 -5.50
N MET A 232 -9.97 10.66 -5.18
CA MET A 232 -9.59 11.83 -5.96
C MET A 232 -8.08 12.04 -5.88
N TYR A 233 -7.52 12.09 -4.66
CA TYR A 233 -6.06 12.20 -4.46
C TYR A 233 -5.29 11.02 -5.07
N LEU A 234 -5.83 9.81 -4.94
CA LEU A 234 -5.21 8.61 -5.50
C LEU A 234 -5.20 8.59 -7.03
N GLN A 235 -6.09 9.31 -7.73
CA GLN A 235 -6.17 9.31 -9.20
C GLN A 235 -5.46 10.47 -9.89
N GLU A 236 -4.91 11.42 -9.13
CA GLU A 236 -4.31 12.61 -9.71
C GLU A 236 -3.20 12.31 -10.69
N ASN A 237 -3.17 13.01 -11.82
CA ASN A 237 -2.15 12.79 -12.84
C ASN A 237 -0.81 13.40 -12.39
N GLU A 238 0.28 12.66 -12.51
CA GLU A 238 1.60 13.15 -12.10
C GLU A 238 2.02 14.41 -12.88
N THR A 239 1.81 14.44 -14.20
CA THR A 239 2.10 15.62 -15.04
C THR A 239 1.32 16.85 -14.56
N ASP A 240 0.10 16.63 -14.07
CA ASP A 240 -0.73 17.69 -13.53
C ASP A 240 -0.18 18.21 -12.19
N VAL A 241 0.34 17.31 -11.35
CA VAL A 241 1.03 17.64 -10.09
C VAL A 241 2.26 18.50 -10.33
N ARG A 242 3.01 18.23 -11.41
CA ARG A 242 4.21 19.02 -11.75
C ARG A 242 3.92 20.49 -12.09
N GLY A 243 2.65 20.84 -12.35
CA GLY A 243 2.22 22.20 -12.67
C GLY A 243 1.50 22.95 -11.54
N ILE A 244 1.42 22.37 -10.34
CA ILE A 244 0.70 23.00 -9.20
C ILE A 244 1.55 24.11 -8.57
N HIS A 245 0.90 25.20 -8.14
CA HIS A 245 1.54 26.25 -7.35
C HIS A 245 2.12 25.67 -6.03
N PRO A 246 3.34 26.05 -5.61
CA PRO A 246 3.99 25.47 -4.43
C PRO A 246 3.17 25.51 -3.13
N GLN A 247 2.41 26.58 -2.90
CA GLN A 247 1.56 26.71 -1.72
C GLN A 247 0.39 25.69 -1.74
N ASN A 248 -0.25 25.52 -2.91
CA ASN A 248 -1.33 24.55 -3.08
C ASN A 248 -0.79 23.12 -2.95
N LEU A 249 0.38 22.85 -3.52
CA LEU A 249 1.05 21.56 -3.38
C LEU A 249 1.42 21.26 -1.92
N THR A 250 1.89 22.26 -1.17
CA THR A 250 2.21 22.10 0.25
C THR A 250 0.96 21.72 1.04
N ARG A 251 -0.13 22.49 0.90
CA ARG A 251 -1.42 22.20 1.55
C ARG A 251 -1.91 20.78 1.25
N ARG A 252 -1.90 20.39 -0.02
CA ARG A 252 -2.32 19.05 -0.47
C ARG A 252 -1.44 17.94 0.09
N THR A 253 -0.13 18.16 0.12
CA THR A 253 0.82 17.22 0.72
C THR A 253 0.53 17.02 2.21
N VAL A 254 0.24 18.10 2.96
CA VAL A 254 -0.18 18.00 4.37
C VAL A 254 -1.47 17.19 4.53
N GLU A 255 -2.47 17.44 3.68
CA GLU A 255 -3.75 16.70 3.73
C GLU A 255 -3.56 15.19 3.49
N VAL A 256 -2.74 14.83 2.50
CA VAL A 256 -2.41 13.43 2.21
C VAL A 256 -1.59 12.80 3.35
N PHE A 257 -0.69 13.54 3.98
CA PHE A 257 0.03 13.08 5.18
C PHE A 257 -0.92 12.78 6.33
N HIS A 258 -1.88 13.67 6.63
CA HIS A 258 -2.88 13.43 7.67
C HIS A 258 -3.72 12.19 7.38
N ALA A 259 -4.17 12.02 6.12
CA ALA A 259 -4.91 10.83 5.72
C ALA A 259 -4.05 9.56 5.88
N TRP A 260 -2.81 9.58 5.41
CA TRP A 260 -1.87 8.46 5.56
C TRP A 260 -1.60 8.12 7.03
N TRP A 261 -1.26 9.10 7.87
CA TRP A 261 -1.00 8.90 9.29
C TRP A 261 -2.22 8.30 9.99
N TRP A 262 -3.41 8.79 9.68
CA TRP A 262 -4.65 8.25 10.20
C TRP A 262 -4.86 6.79 9.82
N VAL A 263 -4.72 6.43 8.53
CA VAL A 263 -4.91 5.04 8.06
C VAL A 263 -3.89 4.10 8.70
N VAL A 264 -2.63 4.51 8.78
CA VAL A 264 -1.57 3.73 9.45
C VAL A 264 -1.89 3.56 10.94
N GLY A 265 -2.38 4.61 11.61
CA GLY A 265 -2.90 4.54 12.97
C GLY A 265 -4.02 3.51 13.12
N ARG A 266 -4.99 3.49 12.20
CA ARG A 266 -6.07 2.50 12.19
C ARG A 266 -5.59 1.09 11.92
N ASN A 267 -4.57 0.90 11.08
CA ASN A 267 -3.94 -0.40 10.87
C ASN A 267 -3.34 -0.94 12.17
N ARG A 268 -2.66 -0.10 12.95
CA ARG A 268 -2.14 -0.49 14.28
C ARG A 268 -3.24 -0.94 15.23
N TRP A 269 -4.37 -0.23 15.27
CA TRP A 269 -5.51 -0.64 16.09
C TRP A 269 -6.12 -1.97 15.62
N LEU A 270 -6.29 -2.15 14.30
CA LEU A 270 -6.75 -3.41 13.73
C LEU A 270 -5.81 -4.58 14.07
N GLU A 271 -4.50 -4.35 14.06
CA GLU A 271 -3.51 -5.34 14.48
C GLU A 271 -3.62 -5.70 15.96
N ILE A 272 -3.84 -4.72 16.84
CA ILE A 272 -4.10 -4.95 18.27
C ILE A 272 -5.39 -5.75 18.46
N TYR A 273 -6.47 -5.40 17.76
CA TYR A 273 -7.71 -6.16 17.79
C TYR A 273 -7.49 -7.59 17.28
N ARG A 274 -6.77 -7.76 16.17
CA ARG A 274 -6.43 -9.08 15.63
C ARG A 274 -5.68 -9.95 16.65
N GLY A 275 -4.66 -9.37 17.32
CA GLY A 275 -3.91 -10.04 18.37
C GLY A 275 -4.77 -10.44 19.58
N ASN A 276 -5.90 -9.76 19.79
CA ASN A 276 -6.88 -10.04 20.84
C ASN A 276 -8.15 -10.74 20.31
N ALA A 277 -8.04 -11.49 19.20
CA ALA A 277 -9.14 -12.21 18.58
C ALA A 277 -10.38 -11.34 18.28
N TRP A 278 -10.13 -10.10 17.84
CA TRP A 278 -11.12 -9.08 17.47
C TRP A 278 -12.02 -8.57 18.61
N ARG A 279 -11.71 -8.87 19.87
CA ARG A 279 -12.46 -8.33 21.02
C ARG A 279 -12.29 -6.81 21.13
N GLY A 280 -13.38 -6.07 21.34
CA GLY A 280 -13.36 -4.61 21.47
C GLY A 280 -13.71 -3.87 20.18
N MET A 281 -13.70 -4.54 19.02
CA MET A 281 -14.01 -3.94 17.72
C MET A 281 -15.45 -3.41 17.65
N GLU A 282 -16.36 -3.92 18.48
CA GLU A 282 -17.72 -3.41 18.63
C GLU A 282 -17.79 -1.92 19.02
N ARG A 283 -16.73 -1.39 19.66
CA ARG A 283 -16.62 0.03 20.03
C ARG A 283 -16.32 0.95 18.85
N GLU A 284 -15.81 0.38 17.76
CA GLU A 284 -15.48 1.12 16.53
C GLU A 284 -16.68 1.21 15.57
N VAL A 285 -17.82 0.64 15.94
CA VAL A 285 -19.05 0.80 15.18
C VAL A 285 -19.55 2.23 15.36
N PHE A 286 -19.80 2.94 14.26
CA PHE A 286 -20.45 4.25 14.35
C PHE A 286 -21.80 4.08 15.06
N GLY A 287 -21.96 4.73 16.22
CA GLY A 287 -23.26 4.89 16.86
C GLY A 287 -24.23 5.49 15.85
N GLY A 288 -25.35 4.80 15.62
CA GLY A 288 -26.49 5.37 14.93
C GLY A 288 -27.14 6.46 15.76
#